data_AF-A0AAN5C6M8-F1
#
_entry.id   AF-A0AAN5C6M8-F1
#
_cell.length_a   1.000
_cell.length_b   1.000
_cell.length_c   1.000
_cell.angle_alpha   90.00
_cell.angle_beta   90.00
_cell.angle_gamma   90.00
#
_symmetry.space_group_name_H-M   'P 1'
#
loop_
_entity.id
_entity.type
_entity.pdbx_description
1 polymer ?
#
loop_
_entity_poly.entity_id
_entity_poly.type
_entity_poly.pdbx_seq_one_letter_code
_entity_poly.pdbx_strand_id
1 'polypeptide(L)' 'TNYYLRIASHNANPNRTFNMRFSDISALSPEQYQQLLGARLPNAPANKAPLFEVPLDYTAPNAFDWRDKGAVSRIKNQ' A
#
# COMPACT_ATOMS: atom_id res chain seq x y z
N THR A 1 2.66 25.35 9.34
CA THR A 1 2.53 24.82 7.96
C THR A 1 3.91 24.60 7.35
N ASN A 2 4.42 23.35 7.37
CA ASN A 2 5.77 22.98 6.87
C ASN A 2 5.72 21.77 5.90
N TYR A 3 4.53 21.25 5.59
CA TYR A 3 4.37 20.02 4.80
C TYR A 3 4.84 20.18 3.34
N TYR A 4 4.64 21.35 2.73
CA TYR A 4 5.17 21.67 1.40
C TYR A 4 6.69 21.58 1.34
N LEU A 5 7.40 22.13 2.34
CA LEU A 5 8.86 22.10 2.38
C LEU A 5 9.39 20.68 2.56
N ARG A 6 8.70 19.85 3.36
CA ARG A 6 9.07 18.43 3.52
C ARG A 6 8.94 17.63 2.22
N ILE A 7 7.83 17.81 1.49
CA ILE A 7 7.62 17.14 0.20
C ILE A 7 8.64 17.61 -0.83
N ALA A 8 8.89 18.93 -0.92
CA ALA A 8 9.88 19.48 -1.84
C ALA A 8 11.29 18.98 -1.52
N SER A 9 11.68 18.98 -0.24
CA SER A 9 12.97 18.45 0.23
C SER A 9 13.14 16.96 -0.09
N HIS A 10 12.08 16.16 0.09
CA HIS A 10 12.08 14.75 -0.30
C HIS A 10 12.32 14.58 -1.80
N ASN A 11 11.56 15.28 -2.64
CA ASN A 11 11.61 15.10 -4.10
C ASN A 11 12.89 15.70 -4.73
N ALA A 12 13.54 16.66 -4.08
CA ALA A 12 14.82 17.22 -4.54
C ALA A 12 16.02 16.30 -4.27
N ASN A 13 15.86 15.27 -3.43
CA ASN A 13 16.94 14.37 -3.07
C ASN A 13 17.10 13.26 -4.13
N PRO A 14 18.24 13.20 -4.86
CA PRO A 14 18.45 12.21 -5.93
C PRO A 14 18.58 10.77 -5.42
N ASN A 15 18.78 10.58 -4.12
CA ASN A 15 18.85 9.25 -3.49
C ASN A 15 17.47 8.70 -3.13
N ARG A 16 16.38 9.42 -3.45
CA ARG A 16 15.01 8.93 -3.30
C ARG A 16 14.55 8.30 -4.61
N THR A 17 13.99 7.11 -4.52
CA THR A 17 13.52 6.33 -5.68
C THR A 17 12.01 6.51 -5.95
N PHE A 18 11.33 7.36 -5.16
CA PHE A 18 9.93 7.69 -5.31
C PHE A 18 9.69 9.18 -5.03
N ASN A 19 8.53 9.67 -5.46
CA ASN A 19 8.11 11.05 -5.26
C ASN A 19 6.89 11.14 -4.34
N MET A 20 6.77 12.27 -3.64
CA MET A 20 5.61 12.62 -2.82
C MET A 20 4.81 13.74 -3.48
N ARG A 21 3.50 13.75 -3.25
CA ARG A 21 2.61 14.85 -3.65
C ARG A 21 1.60 15.15 -2.54
N PHE A 22 1.04 16.35 -2.57
CA PHE A 22 -0.11 16.68 -1.74
C PHE A 22 -1.32 15.80 -2.14
N SER A 23 -2.06 15.37 -1.14
CA SER A 23 -3.32 14.64 -1.27
C SER A 23 -4.21 14.90 -0.05
N ASP A 24 -5.41 14.32 -0.03
CA ASP A 24 -6.41 14.56 1.02
C ASP A 24 -5.89 14.26 2.44
N ILE A 25 -4.98 13.28 2.58
CA ILE A 25 -4.35 12.96 3.88
C ILE A 25 -3.42 14.08 4.39
N SER A 26 -2.95 14.96 3.52
CA SER A 26 -2.02 16.03 3.87
C SER A 26 -2.68 17.14 4.70
N ALA A 27 -4.01 17.19 4.68
CA ALA A 27 -4.81 18.14 5.46
C ALA A 27 -5.27 17.57 6.82
N LEU A 28 -5.03 16.29 7.08
CA LEU A 28 -5.49 15.62 8.30
C LEU A 28 -4.59 15.94 9.49
N SER A 29 -5.19 16.07 10.66
CA SER A 29 -4.46 16.02 11.93
C SER A 29 -3.92 14.61 12.18
N PRO A 30 -2.91 14.45 13.06
CA PRO A 30 -2.43 13.13 13.47
C PRO A 30 -3.55 12.20 13.96
N GLU A 31 -4.51 12.73 14.74
CA GLU A 31 -5.64 11.97 15.30
C GLU A 31 -6.61 11.54 14.20
N GLN A 32 -6.89 12.42 13.24
CA GLN A 32 -7.72 12.09 12.07
C GLN A 32 -7.04 11.04 11.19
N TYR A 33 -5.72 11.14 11.01
CA TYR A 33 -4.94 10.16 10.28
C TYR A 33 -4.92 8.79 10.96
N GLN A 34 -4.88 8.74 12.31
CA GLN A 34 -4.94 7.49 13.06
C GLN A 34 -6.21 6.68 12.78
N GLN A 35 -7.35 7.33 12.51
CA GLN A 35 -8.61 6.64 12.20
C GLN A 35 -8.55 5.89 10.86
N LEU A 36 -7.63 6.24 9.96
CA LEU A 36 -7.43 5.56 8.67
C LEU A 36 -6.52 4.33 8.78
N LEU A 37 -5.89 4.10 9.94
CA LEU A 37 -4.98 2.98 10.14
C LEU A 37 -5.78 1.70 10.44
N GLY A 38 -5.80 0.78 9.47
CA GLY A 38 -6.63 -0.43 9.52
C GLY A 38 -6.03 -1.65 10.24
N ALA A 39 -4.80 -1.56 10.79
CA ALA A 39 -4.13 -2.71 11.38
C ALA A 39 -4.78 -3.11 12.73
N ARG A 40 -5.45 -4.26 12.75
CA ARG A 40 -5.93 -4.91 13.97
C ARG A 40 -5.23 -6.25 14.09
N LEU A 41 -4.43 -6.42 15.14
CA LEU A 41 -3.84 -7.72 15.44
C LEU A 41 -4.96 -8.67 15.89
N PRO A 42 -5.10 -9.85 15.29
CA PRO A 42 -6.09 -10.81 15.75
C PRO A 42 -5.69 -11.32 17.13
N ASN A 43 -6.67 -11.39 18.04
CA ASN A 43 -6.46 -11.88 19.41
C ASN A 43 -6.23 -13.41 19.47
N ALA A 44 -6.38 -14.12 18.36
CA ALA A 44 -6.22 -15.56 18.25
C ALA A 44 -5.64 -15.92 16.87
N PRO A 45 -4.87 -17.01 16.75
CA PRO A 45 -4.39 -17.50 15.47
C PRO A 45 -5.57 -17.86 14.55
N ALA A 46 -5.44 -17.58 13.26
CA ALA A 46 -6.43 -17.92 12.25
C ALA A 46 -6.68 -19.44 12.22
N ASN A 47 -7.92 -19.84 11.97
CA ASN A 47 -8.33 -21.25 11.79
C ASN A 47 -7.40 -21.97 10.80
N LYS A 48 -7.15 -23.26 11.06
CA LYS A 48 -6.24 -24.18 10.33
C LYS A 48 -6.64 -24.37 8.85
N ALA A 49 -6.54 -23.34 8.03
CA ALA A 49 -6.61 -23.50 6.58
C ALA A 49 -5.41 -24.34 6.11
N PRO A 50 -5.59 -25.24 5.14
CA PRO A 50 -4.46 -25.91 4.52
C PRO A 50 -3.51 -24.86 3.93
N LEU A 51 -2.20 -25.07 4.13
CA LEU A 51 -1.20 -24.23 3.48
C LEU A 51 -1.31 -24.43 1.96
N PHE A 52 -1.18 -23.34 1.22
CA PHE A 52 -1.07 -23.41 -0.23
C PHE A 52 0.31 -23.95 -0.64
N GLU A 53 0.32 -24.97 -1.50
CA GLU A 53 1.54 -25.54 -2.09
C GLU A 53 1.63 -25.18 -3.57
N VAL A 54 2.77 -24.65 -3.99
CA VAL A 54 3.05 -24.29 -5.39
C VAL A 54 3.39 -25.57 -6.17
N PRO A 55 2.81 -25.80 -7.37
CA PRO A 55 3.20 -26.90 -8.23
C PRO A 55 4.69 -26.87 -8.60
N LEU A 56 5.35 -28.03 -8.63
CA LEU A 56 6.80 -28.15 -8.88
C LEU A 56 7.23 -27.67 -10.28
N ASP A 57 6.32 -27.69 -11.25
CA ASP A 57 6.53 -27.31 -12.64
C ASP A 57 6.15 -25.85 -12.94
N TYR A 58 5.75 -25.09 -11.92
CA TYR A 58 5.34 -23.70 -12.10
C TYR A 58 6.54 -22.76 -12.23
N THR A 59 6.62 -22.05 -13.36
CA THR A 59 7.55 -20.92 -13.56
C THR A 59 6.76 -19.62 -13.58
N ALA A 60 7.03 -18.75 -12.60
CA ALA A 60 6.40 -17.43 -12.54
C ALA A 60 6.93 -16.52 -13.66
N PRO A 61 6.10 -15.64 -14.24
CA PRO A 61 6.55 -14.64 -15.20
C PRO A 61 7.39 -13.54 -14.52
N ASN A 62 8.25 -12.87 -15.29
CA ASN A 62 9.05 -11.75 -14.80
C ASN A 62 8.22 -10.53 -14.38
N ALA A 63 7.01 -10.38 -14.94
CA ALA A 63 6.05 -9.35 -14.58
C ALA A 63 4.63 -9.86 -14.82
N PHE A 64 3.70 -9.49 -13.93
CA PHE A 64 2.30 -9.87 -14.04
C PHE A 64 1.41 -8.78 -13.42
N ASP A 65 0.33 -8.41 -14.10
CA ASP A 65 -0.65 -7.45 -13.61
C ASP A 65 -2.08 -8.03 -13.71
N TRP A 66 -2.73 -8.24 -12.56
CA TRP A 66 -4.11 -8.73 -12.50
C TRP A 66 -5.14 -7.73 -13.04
N ARG A 67 -4.81 -6.44 -13.11
CA ARG A 67 -5.70 -5.40 -13.66
C ARG A 67 -5.98 -5.65 -15.14
N ASP A 68 -5.00 -6.15 -15.89
CA ASP A 68 -5.12 -6.46 -17.31
C ASP A 68 -5.99 -7.68 -17.59
N LYS A 69 -6.32 -8.45 -16.54
CA LYS A 69 -7.14 -9.67 -16.63
C LYS A 69 -8.58 -9.46 -16.15
N GLY A 70 -8.95 -8.23 -15.77
CA GLY A 70 -10.28 -7.92 -15.25
C GLY A 70 -10.55 -8.50 -13.85
N ALA A 71 -9.54 -9.01 -13.16
CA ALA A 71 -9.66 -9.59 -11.83
C ALA A 71 -9.69 -8.54 -10.70
N VAL A 72 -9.40 -7.28 -11.01
CA VAL A 72 -9.29 -6.17 -10.04
C VAL A 72 -10.42 -5.16 -10.29
N SER A 73 -11.20 -4.85 -9.25
CA SER A 73 -12.23 -3.81 -9.32
C SER A 73 -11.60 -2.41 -9.37
N ARG A 74 -12.40 -1.39 -9.71
CA ARG A 74 -11.98 0.01 -9.60
C ARG A 74 -11.50 0.35 -8.18
N ILE A 75 -10.63 1.37 -8.11
CA ILE A 75 -10.09 1.91 -6.85
C ILE A 75 -11.26 2.39 -5.97
N LYS A 76 -11.22 2.03 -4.69
CA LYS A 76 -12.18 2.44 -3.66
C LYS A 76 -11.56 3.51 -2.74
N ASN A 77 -12.40 4.20 -1.99
CA ASN A 77 -11.99 5.07 -0.87
C ASN A 77 -12.56 4.46 0.42
N GLN A 78 -11.68 4.18 1.38
CA GLN A 78 -12.00 3.39 2.59
C GLN A 78 -12.75 4.19 3.65
#